data_AF-A0A8J5R5P8-F1
#
_entry.id   AF-A0A8J5R5P8-F1
#
_cell.length_a   1.000
_cell.length_b   1.000
_cell.length_c   1.000
_cell.angle_alpha   90.00
_cell.angle_beta   90.00
_cell.angle_gamma   90.00
#
_symmetry.space_group_name_H-M   'P 1'
#
loop_
_entity.id
_entity.type
_entity.pdbx_description
1 polymer ?
#
loop_
_entity_poly.entity_id
_entity_poly.type
_entity_poly.pdbx_seq_one_letter_code
_entity_poly.pdbx_strand_id
1 'polypeptide(L)'
;MIVRIIGGATLIIPTRNIPKAQSVSEEIKKSFNSSARVIIYQLDLNDFSSVRACAEKIALEFSRIDILINNAGIVVREFKKSKDGFETHLQTNYLSPFLFTMHLLPSLSRSDHARIINLSSLLHFVGKINFEDLNLEYEQFNVWAAYSQKTAIQQRHLCTRQVQALQ
;
A
#
# COMPACT_ATOMS: atom_id res chain seq x y z
N MET A 1 -3.18 -1.77 4.19
CA MET A 1 -3.75 -1.56 2.84
C MET A 1 -5.23 -1.92 2.89
N ILE A 2 -6.06 -1.55 1.92
CA ILE A 2 -7.47 -1.99 1.90
C ILE A 2 -7.78 -2.52 0.50
N VAL A 3 -8.39 -3.70 0.41
CA VAL A 3 -8.89 -4.27 -0.84
C VAL A 3 -10.40 -4.44 -0.73
N ARG A 4 -11.15 -3.97 -1.73
CA ARG A 4 -12.62 -4.09 -1.79
C ARG A 4 -13.04 -4.81 -3.07
N ILE A 5 -14.00 -5.72 -2.92
CA ILE A 5 -14.66 -6.47 -4.01
C ILE A 5 -16.14 -6.01 -4.07
N ILE A 6 -16.72 -5.78 -5.26
CA ILE A 6 -18.10 -5.29 -5.45
C ILE A 6 -18.98 -6.42 -6.02
N GLY A 7 -20.17 -6.60 -5.41
CA GLY A 7 -21.12 -7.70 -5.68
C GLY A 7 -21.61 -8.44 -4.43
N GLY A 8 -21.42 -7.87 -3.23
CA GLY A 8 -21.60 -8.53 -1.93
C GLY A 8 -20.40 -8.23 -1.01
N ALA A 9 -20.20 -6.93 -0.72
CA ALA A 9 -18.89 -6.33 -0.43
C ALA A 9 -18.02 -7.06 0.61
N THR A 10 -16.95 -7.69 0.12
CA THR A 10 -15.88 -8.22 0.97
C THR A 10 -14.81 -7.16 1.13
N LEU A 11 -14.51 -6.81 2.39
CA LEU A 11 -13.47 -5.89 2.79
C LEU A 11 -12.27 -6.71 3.30
N ILE A 12 -11.13 -6.57 2.63
CA ILE A 12 -9.89 -7.19 3.07
C ILE A 12 -8.98 -6.12 3.67
N ILE A 13 -8.51 -6.36 4.90
CA ILE A 13 -7.66 -5.45 5.66
C ILE A 13 -6.29 -6.11 5.92
N PRO A 14 -5.32 -5.95 5.01
CA PRO A 14 -3.93 -6.30 5.28
C PRO A 14 -3.31 -5.30 6.26
N THR A 15 -2.82 -5.78 7.41
CA THR A 15 -2.23 -4.95 8.48
C THR A 15 -1.15 -5.68 9.26
N ARG A 16 -0.27 -4.91 9.92
CA ARG A 16 0.70 -5.44 10.89
C ARG A 16 0.10 -5.68 12.27
N ASN A 17 -1.01 -5.00 12.59
CA ASN A 17 -1.63 -5.03 13.92
C ASN A 17 -3.02 -5.70 13.82
N ILE A 18 -3.02 -7.02 13.96
CA ILE A 18 -4.22 -7.86 13.90
C ILE A 18 -5.23 -7.49 14.99
N PRO A 19 -4.86 -7.33 16.28
CA PRO A 19 -5.83 -6.98 17.32
C PRO A 19 -6.60 -5.69 17.03
N LYS A 20 -5.91 -4.66 16.53
CA LYS A 20 -6.55 -3.40 16.14
C LYS A 20 -7.50 -3.60 14.95
N ALA A 21 -7.11 -4.37 13.94
CA ALA A 21 -7.99 -4.65 12.80
C ALA A 21 -9.19 -5.51 13.19
N GLN A 22 -9.06 -6.41 14.15
CA GLN A 22 -10.19 -7.18 14.70
C GLN A 22 -11.21 -6.25 15.36
N SER A 23 -10.76 -5.29 16.19
CA SER A 23 -11.66 -4.28 16.79
C SER A 23 -12.43 -3.50 15.72
N VAL A 24 -11.71 -2.99 14.71
CA VAL A 24 -12.31 -2.23 13.59
C VAL A 24 -13.26 -3.11 12.77
N SER A 25 -12.92 -4.38 12.54
CA SER A 25 -13.78 -5.35 11.86
C SER A 25 -15.11 -5.52 12.59
N GLU A 26 -15.09 -5.65 13.92
CA GLU A 26 -16.32 -5.79 14.72
C GLU A 26 -17.17 -4.51 14.70
N GLU A 27 -16.55 -3.33 14.73
CA GLU A 27 -17.26 -2.05 14.55
C GLU A 27 -17.95 -1.97 13.18
N ILE A 28 -17.23 -2.32 12.10
CA ILE A 28 -17.79 -2.35 10.75
C ILE A 28 -18.96 -3.33 10.66
N LYS A 29 -18.79 -4.57 11.13
CA LYS A 29 -19.87 -5.56 11.12
C LYS A 29 -21.11 -5.05 11.85
N LYS A 30 -20.94 -4.41 13.01
CA LYS A 30 -22.06 -3.80 13.76
C LYS A 30 -22.77 -2.71 12.95
N SER A 31 -22.02 -1.79 12.33
CA SER A 31 -22.61 -0.71 11.51
C SER A 31 -23.37 -1.20 10.28
N PHE A 32 -23.07 -2.40 9.79
CA PHE A 32 -23.71 -2.99 8.62
C PHE A 32 -24.60 -4.20 8.95
N ASN A 33 -25.15 -4.28 10.17
CA ASN A 33 -26.04 -5.37 10.61
C ASN A 33 -25.49 -6.77 10.31
N SER A 34 -24.19 -6.97 10.50
CA SER A 34 -23.43 -8.21 10.24
C SER A 34 -23.41 -8.69 8.78
N SER A 35 -23.91 -7.90 7.83
CA SER A 35 -23.89 -8.23 6.39
C SER A 35 -22.53 -8.00 5.74
N ALA A 36 -21.65 -7.20 6.37
CA ALA A 36 -20.31 -6.93 5.88
C ALA A 36 -19.37 -8.12 6.13
N ARG A 37 -18.75 -8.63 5.06
CA ARG A 37 -17.68 -9.64 5.17
C ARG A 37 -16.33 -8.92 5.30
N VAL A 38 -15.70 -9.01 6.47
CA VAL A 38 -14.37 -8.43 6.73
C VAL A 38 -13.35 -9.55 6.94
N ILE A 39 -12.27 -9.53 6.17
CA ILE A 39 -11.17 -10.51 6.23
C ILE A 39 -9.88 -9.76 6.55
N ILE A 40 -9.08 -10.29 7.46
CA ILE A 40 -7.84 -9.66 7.90
C ILE A 40 -6.66 -10.56 7.51
N TYR A 41 -5.63 -9.97 6.90
CA TYR A 41 -4.37 -10.64 6.65
C TYR A 41 -3.24 -9.94 7.38
N GLN A 42 -2.26 -10.72 7.85
CA GLN A 42 -1.00 -10.19 8.34
C GLN A 42 -0.20 -9.62 7.16
N LEU A 43 0.21 -8.36 7.28
CA LEU A 43 1.06 -7.67 6.32
C LEU A 43 1.97 -6.68 7.06
N ASP A 44 3.28 -6.88 6.92
CA ASP A 44 4.28 -5.87 7.25
C ASP A 44 4.86 -5.30 5.96
N LEU A 45 4.69 -3.98 5.76
CA LEU A 45 5.24 -3.27 4.61
C LEU A 45 6.74 -3.00 4.75
N ASN A 46 7.34 -3.24 5.91
CA ASN A 46 8.77 -3.12 6.14
C ASN A 46 9.55 -4.42 5.86
N ASP A 47 8.88 -5.43 5.28
CA ASP A 47 9.42 -6.76 4.95
C ASP A 47 8.81 -7.27 3.62
N PHE A 48 9.60 -7.32 2.55
CA PHE A 48 9.10 -7.78 1.24
C PHE A 48 8.63 -9.23 1.25
N SER A 49 9.17 -10.10 2.11
CA SER A 49 8.69 -11.48 2.22
C SER A 49 7.26 -11.51 2.78
N SER A 50 6.95 -10.62 3.74
CA SER A 50 5.59 -10.44 4.26
C SER A 50 4.63 -9.92 3.19
N VAL A 51 5.08 -8.95 2.39
CA VAL A 51 4.32 -8.39 1.27
C VAL A 51 3.94 -9.47 0.25
N ARG A 52 4.92 -10.27 -0.21
CA ARG A 52 4.70 -11.35 -1.18
C ARG A 52 3.73 -12.40 -0.63
N ALA A 53 4.01 -12.92 0.57
CA ALA A 53 3.19 -13.95 1.19
C ALA A 53 1.73 -13.49 1.41
N CYS A 54 1.51 -12.22 1.76
CA CYS A 54 0.17 -11.67 1.89
C CYS A 54 -0.54 -11.53 0.53
N ALA A 55 0.15 -10.97 -0.47
CA ALA A 55 -0.41 -10.78 -1.80
C ALA A 55 -0.76 -12.11 -2.48
N GLU A 56 0.12 -13.12 -2.38
CA GLU A 56 -0.10 -14.46 -2.92
C GLU A 56 -1.32 -15.13 -2.28
N LYS A 57 -1.46 -15.06 -0.95
CA LYS A 57 -2.65 -15.57 -0.25
C LYS A 57 -3.94 -14.93 -0.76
N ILE A 58 -3.94 -13.60 -0.91
CA ILE A 58 -5.10 -12.86 -1.43
C ILE A 58 -5.38 -13.24 -2.88
N ALA A 59 -4.36 -13.34 -3.74
CA ALA A 59 -4.53 -13.69 -5.15
C ALA A 59 -5.04 -15.13 -5.34
N LEU A 60 -4.68 -16.06 -4.44
CA LEU A 60 -5.17 -17.43 -4.43
C LEU A 60 -6.63 -17.52 -3.99
N GLU A 61 -7.04 -16.77 -2.96
CA GLU A 61 -8.41 -16.80 -2.44
C GLU A 61 -9.38 -15.95 -3.28
N PHE A 62 -8.88 -14.87 -3.88
CA PHE A 62 -9.68 -13.91 -4.63
C PHE A 62 -9.16 -13.78 -6.06
N SER A 63 -9.84 -14.47 -6.97
CA SER A 63 -9.60 -14.33 -8.39
C SER A 63 -9.89 -12.90 -8.87
N ARG A 64 -10.85 -12.18 -8.30
CA ARG A 64 -11.18 -10.81 -8.73
C ARG A 64 -10.97 -9.80 -7.61
N ILE A 65 -10.36 -8.66 -7.95
CA ILE A 65 -10.26 -7.48 -7.10
C ILE A 65 -10.78 -6.26 -7.86
N ASP A 66 -11.75 -5.55 -7.29
CA ASP A 66 -12.31 -4.35 -7.92
C ASP A 66 -11.58 -3.08 -7.50
N ILE A 67 -11.17 -2.97 -6.23
CA ILE A 67 -10.51 -1.78 -5.72
C ILE A 67 -9.35 -2.17 -4.81
N LEU A 68 -8.17 -1.65 -5.13
CA LEU A 68 -6.98 -1.67 -4.27
C LEU A 68 -6.72 -0.27 -3.75
N ILE A 69 -6.59 -0.11 -2.43
CA ILE A 69 -6.29 1.16 -1.77
C ILE A 69 -4.95 1.05 -1.02
N ASN A 70 -3.94 1.72 -1.58
CA ASN A 70 -2.62 1.88 -1.01
C ASN A 70 -2.64 3.08 -0.04
N ASN A 71 -3.31 2.90 1.11
CA ASN A 71 -3.45 3.91 2.17
C ASN A 71 -2.36 3.85 3.25
N ALA A 72 -1.78 2.66 3.48
CA ALA A 72 -0.84 2.49 4.57
C ALA A 72 0.42 3.34 4.33
N GLY A 73 0.79 4.12 5.35
CA GLY A 73 2.01 4.91 5.34
C GLY A 73 2.45 5.27 6.76
N ILE A 74 3.73 5.57 6.92
CA ILE A 74 4.35 5.98 8.17
C ILE A 74 5.17 7.25 7.98
N VAL A 75 5.36 7.96 9.09
CA VAL A 75 6.33 9.05 9.24
C VAL A 75 7.18 8.70 10.45
N VAL A 76 8.48 8.51 10.27
CA VAL A 76 9.44 8.11 11.30
C VAL A 76 10.48 9.22 11.47
N ARG A 77 10.78 9.59 12.70
CA ARG A 77 11.67 10.74 13.00
C ARG A 77 13.16 10.43 12.86
N GLU A 78 13.52 9.16 12.96
CA GLU A 78 14.90 8.69 12.93
C GLU A 78 15.16 7.94 11.63
N PHE A 79 16.36 8.11 11.08
CA PHE A 79 16.82 7.30 9.96
C PHE A 79 16.86 5.83 10.38
N LYS A 80 16.14 4.99 9.65
CA LYS A 80 16.14 3.54 9.84
C LYS A 80 16.05 2.85 8.49
N LYS A 81 16.79 1.75 8.37
CA LYS A 81 16.60 0.81 7.26
C LYS A 81 15.53 -0.21 7.62
N SER A 82 14.78 -0.61 6.61
CA SER A 82 13.85 -1.72 6.64
C SER A 82 14.60 -3.06 6.79
N LYS A 83 13.85 -4.16 6.90
CA LYS A 83 14.42 -5.50 6.89
C LYS A 83 15.14 -5.82 5.57
N ASP A 84 14.71 -5.20 4.47
CA ASP A 84 15.27 -5.38 3.13
C ASP A 84 16.37 -4.35 2.80
N GLY A 85 16.77 -3.51 3.76
CA GLY A 85 17.89 -2.58 3.62
C GLY A 85 17.57 -1.22 2.99
N PHE A 86 16.31 -0.90 2.77
CA PHE A 86 15.86 0.38 2.21
C PHE A 86 15.51 1.38 3.30
N GLU A 87 15.59 2.67 2.98
CA GLU A 87 15.04 3.71 3.86
C GLU A 87 13.55 3.42 4.16
N THR A 88 13.18 3.55 5.44
CA THR A 88 11.89 3.08 5.96
C THR A 88 10.68 3.74 5.28
N HIS A 89 10.73 5.04 4.96
CA HIS A 89 9.65 5.71 4.22
C HIS A 89 9.62 5.25 2.77
N LEU A 90 10.77 5.15 2.10
CA LEU A 90 10.88 4.67 0.72
C LEU A 90 10.25 3.28 0.59
N GLN A 91 10.59 2.35 1.49
CA GLN A 91 10.02 1.02 1.43
C GLN A 91 8.54 0.98 1.82
N THR A 92 8.21 1.43 3.03
CA THR A 92 6.86 1.25 3.57
C THR A 92 5.82 2.02 2.76
N ASN A 93 6.15 3.22 2.30
CA ASN A 93 5.18 4.12 1.69
C ASN A 93 5.19 4.06 0.15
N TYR A 94 6.19 3.42 -0.47
CA TYR A 94 6.28 3.33 -1.94
C TYR A 94 6.63 1.92 -2.45
N LEU A 95 7.81 1.37 -2.13
CA LEU A 95 8.26 0.11 -2.75
C LEU A 95 7.35 -1.07 -2.41
N SER A 96 6.94 -1.19 -1.15
CA SER A 96 6.07 -2.28 -0.70
C SER A 96 4.64 -2.16 -1.27
N PRO A 97 3.98 -0.99 -1.25
CA PRO A 97 2.72 -0.79 -1.98
C PRO A 97 2.82 -1.08 -3.48
N PHE A 98 3.92 -0.68 -4.12
CA PHE A 98 4.17 -0.99 -5.53
C PHE A 98 4.29 -2.50 -5.76
N LEU A 99 5.13 -3.19 -4.99
CA LEU A 99 5.30 -4.65 -5.05
C LEU A 99 3.97 -5.38 -4.84
N PHE A 100 3.21 -4.99 -3.82
CA PHE A 100 1.90 -5.58 -3.52
C PHE A 100 0.92 -5.38 -4.66
N THR A 101 0.90 -4.17 -5.26
CA THR A 101 0.07 -3.88 -6.44
C THR A 101 0.45 -4.80 -7.61
N MET A 102 1.74 -4.95 -7.90
CA MET A 102 2.24 -5.80 -8.99
C MET A 102 1.81 -7.27 -8.83
N HIS A 103 1.86 -7.81 -7.61
CA HIS A 103 1.40 -9.17 -7.32
C HIS A 103 -0.12 -9.34 -7.49
N LEU A 104 -0.90 -8.30 -7.20
CA LEU A 104 -2.35 -8.33 -7.33
C LEU A 104 -2.87 -7.91 -8.71
N LEU A 105 -2.00 -7.44 -9.61
CA LEU A 105 -2.38 -7.03 -10.97
C LEU A 105 -3.21 -8.09 -11.72
N PRO A 106 -2.88 -9.40 -11.67
CA PRO A 106 -3.70 -10.41 -12.35
C PRO A 106 -5.12 -10.54 -11.80
N SER A 107 -5.33 -10.30 -10.50
CA SER A 107 -6.69 -10.29 -9.92
C SER A 107 -7.42 -8.99 -10.18
N LEU A 108 -6.70 -7.87 -10.26
CA LEU A 108 -7.24 -6.57 -10.65
C LEU A 108 -7.69 -6.56 -12.12
N SER A 109 -6.90 -7.11 -13.04
CA SER A 109 -7.22 -7.12 -14.47
C SER A 109 -8.46 -7.95 -14.83
N ARG A 110 -8.91 -8.84 -13.93
CA ARG A 110 -10.15 -9.60 -14.08
C ARG A 110 -11.40 -8.83 -13.66
N SER A 111 -11.27 -7.59 -13.17
CA SER A 111 -12.39 -6.70 -12.90
C SER A 111 -12.57 -5.70 -14.03
N ASP A 112 -13.80 -5.59 -14.55
CA ASP A 112 -14.18 -4.63 -15.60
C ASP A 112 -14.07 -3.17 -15.14
N HIS A 113 -13.98 -2.94 -13.83
CA HIS A 113 -14.00 -1.61 -13.22
C HIS A 113 -12.88 -1.45 -12.18
N ALA A 114 -11.76 -2.16 -12.38
CA ALA A 114 -10.63 -2.15 -11.47
C ALA A 114 -10.12 -0.72 -11.19
N ARG A 115 -9.89 -0.40 -9.91
CA ARG A 115 -9.29 0.88 -9.49
C ARG A 115 -8.15 0.65 -8.52
N ILE A 116 -7.01 1.27 -8.78
CA ILE A 116 -5.89 1.36 -7.85
C ILE A 116 -5.86 2.80 -7.32
N ILE A 117 -6.11 2.97 -6.02
CA ILE A 117 -6.14 4.25 -5.34
C ILE A 117 -4.90 4.35 -4.46
N ASN A 118 -4.04 5.31 -4.77
CA ASN A 118 -2.81 5.57 -4.03
C ASN A 118 -2.97 6.83 -3.19
N LEU A 119 -2.92 6.70 -1.87
CA LEU A 119 -2.97 7.87 -1.00
C LEU A 119 -1.58 8.50 -0.93
N SER A 120 -1.58 9.82 -1.10
CA SER A 120 -0.39 10.66 -1.18
C SER A 120 -0.54 11.85 -0.24
N SER A 121 0.47 12.71 -0.14
CA SER A 121 0.49 13.92 0.69
C SER A 121 0.73 15.15 -0.17
N LEU A 122 0.29 16.34 0.25
CA LEU A 122 0.61 17.60 -0.43
C LEU A 122 2.12 17.87 -0.49
N LEU A 123 2.92 17.24 0.37
CA LEU A 123 4.38 17.37 0.36
C LEU A 123 5.05 16.85 -0.92
N HIS A 124 4.33 16.19 -1.84
CA HIS A 124 4.88 15.86 -3.16
C HIS A 124 5.26 17.08 -3.99
N PHE A 125 4.60 18.23 -3.81
CA PHE A 125 4.90 19.45 -4.56
C PHE A 125 6.29 20.03 -4.24
N VAL A 126 6.79 19.75 -3.04
CA VAL A 126 8.09 20.23 -2.54
C VAL A 126 9.14 19.13 -2.48
N GLY A 127 8.75 17.88 -2.75
CA GLY A 127 9.64 16.72 -2.68
C GLY A 127 10.63 16.71 -3.84
N LYS A 128 11.91 16.59 -3.51
CA LYS A 128 12.98 16.35 -4.49
C LYS A 128 13.34 14.87 -4.44
N ILE A 129 13.55 14.27 -5.61
CA ILE A 129 13.99 12.88 -5.71
C ILE A 129 15.51 12.90 -5.87
N ASN A 130 16.22 12.42 -4.86
CA ASN A 130 17.65 12.12 -4.98
C ASN A 130 17.82 10.80 -5.74
N PHE A 131 18.07 10.88 -7.04
CA PHE A 131 18.28 9.71 -7.90
C PHE A 131 19.65 9.04 -7.68
N GLU A 132 20.62 9.76 -7.14
CA GLU A 132 21.95 9.25 -6.84
C GLU A 132 21.96 8.46 -5.52
N ASP A 133 21.08 8.82 -4.59
CA ASP A 133 20.91 8.16 -3.30
C ASP A 133 19.43 8.14 -2.87
N LEU A 134 18.69 7.15 -3.38
CA LEU A 134 17.29 6.98 -3.02
C LEU A 134 17.09 6.61 -1.55
N ASN A 135 18.09 6.00 -0.92
CA ASN A 135 18.05 5.58 0.48
C ASN A 135 18.46 6.69 1.44
N LEU A 136 18.95 7.83 0.96
CA LEU A 136 19.36 8.97 1.80
C LEU A 136 20.41 8.56 2.84
N GLU A 137 21.38 7.74 2.43
CA GLU A 137 22.47 7.21 3.26
C GLU A 137 23.61 8.21 3.46
N TYR A 138 23.84 9.10 2.48
CA TYR A 138 25.00 9.98 2.46
C TYR A 138 24.72 11.39 2.98
N GLU A 139 23.45 11.78 3.11
CA GLU A 139 23.03 13.11 3.60
C GLU A 139 22.62 13.08 5.08
N GLN A 140 22.71 14.23 5.76
CA GLN A 140 22.10 14.36 7.08
C GLN A 140 20.60 14.13 6.98
N PHE A 141 20.12 13.08 7.65
CA PHE A 141 18.73 12.67 7.55
C PHE A 141 17.77 13.79 7.96
N ASN A 142 16.90 14.17 7.03
CA ASN A 142 15.81 15.09 7.26
C ASN A 142 14.47 14.37 7.01
N VAL A 143 13.67 14.24 8.07
CA VAL A 143 12.37 13.53 8.05
C VAL A 143 11.45 14.05 6.95
N TRP A 144 11.35 15.37 6.80
CA TRP A 144 10.46 15.99 5.83
C TRP A 144 10.99 15.86 4.40
N ALA A 145 12.31 15.91 4.22
CA ALA A 145 12.93 15.62 2.93
C ALA A 145 12.68 14.16 2.53
N ALA A 146 12.90 13.19 3.42
CA ALA A 146 12.66 11.77 3.16
C ALA A 146 11.18 11.48 2.85
N TYR A 147 10.27 12.01 3.68
CA TYR A 147 8.83 11.84 3.46
C TYR A 147 8.31 12.58 2.23
N SER A 148 8.84 13.75 1.89
CA SER A 148 8.45 14.46 0.66
C SER A 148 9.01 13.75 -0.59
N GLN A 149 10.25 13.24 -0.53
CA GLN A 149 10.87 12.43 -1.59
C GLN A 149 10.00 11.22 -1.95
N LYS A 150 9.59 10.40 -0.98
CA LYS A 150 8.70 9.25 -1.29
C LYS A 150 7.45 9.71 -2.01
N THR A 151 6.89 10.84 -1.57
CA THR A 151 5.59 11.33 -2.05
C THR A 151 5.72 11.85 -3.49
N ALA A 152 6.84 12.49 -3.81
CA ALA A 152 7.21 12.87 -5.17
C ALA A 152 7.44 11.66 -6.08
N ILE A 153 8.13 10.62 -5.60
CA ILE A 153 8.32 9.35 -6.35
C ILE A 153 6.95 8.74 -6.70
N GLN A 154 6.07 8.60 -5.71
CA GLN A 154 4.73 8.05 -5.88
C GLN A 154 3.92 8.83 -6.94
N GLN A 155 3.91 10.17 -6.87
CA GLN A 155 3.19 10.99 -7.85
C GLN A 155 3.80 10.91 -9.25
N ARG A 156 5.13 10.98 -9.37
CA ARG A 156 5.79 10.95 -10.69
C ARG A 156 5.58 9.62 -11.40
N HIS A 157 5.62 8.50 -10.67
CA HIS A 157 5.38 7.17 -11.22
C HIS A 157 3.90 6.90 -11.57
N LEU A 158 2.96 7.39 -10.75
CA LEU A 158 1.54 7.16 -10.97
C LEU A 158 0.91 8.13 -11.98
N CYS A 159 1.35 9.38 -12.04
CA CYS A 159 0.87 10.34 -13.04
C CYS A 159 1.39 10.06 -14.45
N THR A 160 2.57 9.44 -14.59
CA THR A 160 3.05 8.96 -15.92
C THR A 160 2.33 7.70 -16.39
N ARG A 161 1.62 7.01 -15.48
CA ARG A 161 0.80 5.84 -15.77
C ARG A 161 -0.63 6.10 -15.32
N GLN A 162 -1.28 7.12 -15.88
CA GLN A 162 -2.74 7.03 -16.01
C GLN A 162 -3.01 5.67 -16.66
N VAL A 163 -3.83 4.87 -16.00
CA VAL A 163 -4.29 3.53 -16.43
C VAL A 163 -5.11 3.72 -17.72
N GLN A 164 -4.42 4.01 -18.82
CA GLN A 164 -4.95 4.12 -20.18
C GLN A 164 -4.60 2.89 -21.03
N ALA A 165 -4.00 1.85 -20.44
CA ALA A 165 -3.61 0.65 -21.17
C ALA A 165 -3.86 -0.60 -20.33
N LEU A 166 -5.12 -1.01 -20.22
CA LEU A 166 -5.52 -2.40 -19.94
C LEU A 166 -6.65 -2.83 -20.90
N GLN A 167 -6.63 -2.29 -22.12
CA GLN A 167 -7.38 -2.80 -23.27
C GLN A 167 -6.40 -3.38 -24.28
#